data_AF-A0A6V7NGY2-F1
#
_entry.id   AF-A0A6V7NGY2-F1
#
_cell.length_a   1.000
_cell.length_b   1.000
_cell.length_c   1.000
_cell.angle_alpha   90.00
_cell.angle_beta   90.00
_cell.angle_gamma   90.00
#
_symmetry.space_group_name_H-M   'P 1'
#
loop_
_entity.id
_entity.type
_entity.pdbx_description
1 polymer ?
#
loop_
_entity_poly.entity_id
_entity_poly.type
_entity_poly.pdbx_seq_one_letter_code
_entity_poly.pdbx_strand_id
1 'polypeptide(L)'
;MAAASRVHLLAFILFCAARLLARASSGGEETPFSFSFEAFEKNRGFGSKIALYGDAEIVNSTARITSAANSSSGRVVYEKPVTFVGGSPGFSTYFVFSASSSNGGGLAFFLTPSSAQMGSDGGLLRNGLPLVLLL
;
A
#
# COMPACT_ATOMS: atom_id res chain seq x y z
N MET A 1 -27.36 35.32 -43.07
CA MET A 1 -27.08 35.34 -41.61
C MET A 1 -27.28 33.98 -40.91
N ALA A 2 -28.19 33.11 -41.37
CA ALA A 2 -28.47 31.81 -40.73
C ALA A 2 -27.39 30.72 -40.86
N ALA A 3 -26.52 30.77 -41.89
CA ALA A 3 -25.48 29.75 -42.09
C ALA A 3 -24.32 29.86 -41.08
N ALA A 4 -23.95 31.09 -40.69
CA ALA A 4 -22.86 31.33 -39.76
C ALA A 4 -23.17 30.80 -38.34
N SER A 5 -24.43 30.88 -37.89
CA SER A 5 -24.81 30.33 -36.58
C SER A 5 -24.80 28.79 -36.55
N ARG A 6 -25.11 28.15 -37.68
CA ARG A 6 -25.05 26.67 -37.81
C ARG A 6 -23.61 26.17 -37.71
N VAL A 7 -22.65 26.88 -38.29
CA VAL A 7 -21.21 26.53 -38.22
C VAL A 7 -20.69 26.67 -36.78
N HIS A 8 -21.05 27.74 -36.07
CA HIS A 8 -20.66 27.91 -34.66
C HIS A 8 -21.27 26.85 -33.76
N LEU A 9 -22.54 26.48 -34.00
CA LEU A 9 -23.21 25.43 -33.24
C LEU A 9 -22.55 24.05 -33.47
N LEU A 10 -22.21 23.72 -34.72
CA LEU A 10 -21.47 22.49 -35.05
C LEU A 10 -20.10 22.45 -34.39
N ALA A 11 -19.34 23.56 -34.43
CA ALA A 11 -18.04 23.66 -33.78
C ALA A 11 -18.14 23.47 -32.26
N PHE A 12 -19.16 24.05 -31.63
CA PHE A 12 -19.42 23.88 -30.20
C PHE A 12 -19.77 22.43 -29.83
N ILE A 13 -20.64 21.78 -30.61
CA ILE A 13 -20.99 20.37 -30.42
C ILE A 13 -19.76 19.47 -30.57
N LEU A 14 -18.93 19.69 -31.60
CA LEU A 14 -17.69 18.94 -31.81
C LEU A 14 -16.70 19.14 -30.65
N PHE A 15 -16.57 20.36 -30.14
CA PHE A 15 -15.74 20.65 -28.98
C PHE A 15 -16.23 19.94 -27.71
N CYS A 16 -17.54 19.96 -27.45
CA CYS A 16 -18.15 19.24 -26.33
C CYS A 16 -17.94 17.72 -26.46
N ALA A 17 -18.19 17.16 -27.65
CA ALA A 17 -17.99 15.74 -27.92
C ALA A 17 -16.52 15.32 -27.73
N ALA A 18 -15.57 16.12 -28.20
CA ALA A 18 -14.14 15.86 -28.00
C ALA A 18 -13.74 15.86 -26.51
N ARG A 19 -14.29 16.79 -25.71
CA ARG A 19 -14.06 16.84 -24.26
C ARG A 19 -14.67 15.65 -23.51
N LEU A 20 -15.85 15.19 -23.94
CA LEU A 20 -16.51 14.00 -23.41
C LEU A 20 -15.73 12.73 -23.76
N LEU A 21 -15.26 12.61 -25.00
CA LEU A 21 -14.49 11.47 -25.46
C LEU A 21 -13.11 11.39 -24.78
N ALA A 22 -12.43 12.53 -24.61
CA ALA A 22 -11.16 12.62 -23.88
C ALA A 22 -11.28 12.23 -22.39
N ARG A 23 -12.46 12.45 -21.78
CA ARG A 23 -12.77 11.99 -20.42
C ARG A 23 -13.08 10.49 -20.36
N ALA A 24 -13.69 9.93 -21.41
CA ALA A 24 -13.95 8.51 -21.49
C ALA A 24 -12.66 7.70 -21.68
N SER A 25 -11.65 8.27 -22.35
CA SER A 25 -10.37 7.60 -22.62
C SER A 25 -9.32 7.73 -21.50
N SER A 26 -9.61 8.41 -20.38
CA SER A 26 -8.63 8.59 -19.30
C SER A 26 -8.56 7.42 -18.31
N GLY A 27 -9.28 6.33 -18.55
CA GLY A 27 -9.12 5.08 -17.82
C GLY A 27 -8.03 4.25 -18.47
N GLY A 28 -6.76 4.52 -18.14
CA GLY A 28 -5.70 3.55 -18.42
C GLY A 28 -6.07 2.24 -17.75
N GLU A 29 -6.08 1.15 -18.50
CA GLU A 29 -6.35 -0.18 -17.96
C GLU A 29 -5.19 -0.54 -17.03
N GLU A 30 -5.36 -0.24 -15.75
CA GLU A 30 -4.37 -0.56 -14.73
C GLU A 30 -4.57 -1.98 -14.25
N THR A 31 -3.59 -2.81 -14.55
CA THR A 31 -3.58 -4.19 -14.05
C THR A 31 -3.44 -4.15 -12.53
N PRO A 32 -4.39 -4.72 -11.76
CA PRO A 32 -4.29 -4.75 -10.31
C PRO A 32 -3.07 -5.60 -9.92
N PHE A 33 -2.21 -5.04 -9.07
CA PHE A 33 -1.06 -5.78 -8.55
C PHE A 33 -1.53 -6.74 -7.43
N SER A 34 -0.89 -7.89 -7.31
CA SER A 34 -1.14 -8.87 -6.25
C SER A 34 0.15 -9.59 -5.87
N PHE A 35 0.26 -9.97 -4.59
CA PHE A 35 1.36 -10.76 -4.07
C PHE A 35 0.88 -11.66 -2.93
N SER A 36 1.58 -12.78 -2.73
CA SER A 36 1.38 -13.69 -1.61
C SER A 36 2.71 -14.22 -1.10
N PHE A 37 2.72 -14.60 0.18
CA PHE A 37 3.84 -15.27 0.82
C PHE A 37 3.29 -16.48 1.56
N GLU A 38 3.64 -17.68 1.10
CA GLU A 38 3.31 -18.93 1.81
C GLU A 38 4.33 -19.25 2.90
N ALA A 39 5.57 -18.81 2.69
CA ALA A 39 6.70 -18.99 3.59
C ALA A 39 7.68 -17.83 3.44
N PHE A 40 8.39 -17.49 4.51
CA PHE A 40 9.43 -16.47 4.50
C PHE A 40 10.81 -17.11 4.34
N GLU A 41 11.55 -16.76 3.29
CA GLU A 41 12.88 -17.33 3.07
C GLU A 41 13.93 -16.68 4.00
N LYS A 42 14.72 -17.52 4.68
CA LYS A 42 15.76 -17.07 5.63
C LYS A 42 17.01 -16.54 4.93
N ASN A 43 17.29 -16.96 3.69
CA ASN A 43 18.56 -16.71 3.01
C ASN A 43 18.44 -15.53 2.03
N ARG A 44 19.01 -14.40 2.43
CA ARG A 44 19.17 -13.17 1.63
C ARG A 44 19.88 -13.44 0.30
N GLY A 45 19.11 -13.62 -0.77
CA GLY A 45 19.49 -13.12 -2.09
C GLY A 45 19.05 -11.66 -2.21
N PHE A 46 19.67 -10.89 -3.11
CA PHE A 46 19.39 -9.48 -3.44
C PHE A 46 17.96 -9.24 -4.03
N GLY A 47 16.92 -9.84 -3.46
CA GLY A 47 15.55 -9.83 -3.94
C GLY A 47 14.47 -10.21 -2.91
N SER A 48 14.78 -10.21 -1.60
CA SER A 48 13.73 -10.31 -0.58
C SER A 48 12.76 -9.15 -0.78
N LYS A 49 11.48 -9.46 -0.99
CA LYS A 49 10.43 -8.44 -1.13
C LYS A 49 10.03 -7.81 0.21
N ILE A 50 10.68 -8.22 1.29
CA ILE A 50 10.29 -7.89 2.67
C ILE A 50 11.51 -7.39 3.45
N ALA A 51 11.30 -6.26 4.13
CA ALA A 51 12.20 -5.67 5.12
C ALA A 51 11.72 -5.99 6.54
N LEU A 52 12.69 -6.19 7.43
CA LEU A 52 12.47 -6.44 8.85
C LEU A 52 13.09 -5.29 9.64
N TYR A 53 12.34 -4.74 10.59
CA TYR A 53 12.78 -3.63 11.44
C TYR A 53 12.57 -3.95 12.92
N GLY A 54 13.40 -3.35 13.78
CA GLY A 54 13.38 -3.59 15.22
C GLY A 54 13.77 -5.04 15.53
N ASP A 55 12.99 -5.70 16.38
CA ASP A 55 13.24 -7.08 16.81
C ASP A 55 12.72 -8.15 15.83
N ALA A 56 12.24 -7.74 14.66
CA ALA A 56 11.63 -8.66 13.70
C ALA A 56 12.69 -9.54 13.01
N GLU A 57 12.43 -10.84 12.92
CA GLU A 57 13.29 -11.81 12.25
C GLU A 57 12.50 -12.93 11.57
N ILE A 58 13.15 -13.70 10.69
CA ILE A 58 12.57 -14.91 10.11
C ILE A 58 13.03 -16.14 10.92
N VAL A 59 12.07 -16.87 11.48
CA VAL A 59 12.29 -18.11 12.22
C VAL A 59 11.45 -19.21 11.60
N ASN A 60 12.07 -20.33 11.20
CA ASN A 60 11.37 -21.49 10.65
C ASN A 60 10.35 -21.10 9.56
N SER A 61 10.78 -20.26 8.63
CA SER A 61 9.97 -19.74 7.53
C SER A 61 8.76 -18.89 7.93
N THR A 62 8.70 -18.40 9.17
CA THR A 62 7.68 -17.49 9.68
C THR A 62 8.32 -16.15 10.06
N ALA A 63 7.62 -15.04 9.79
CA ALA A 63 8.04 -13.73 10.27
C ALA A 63 7.65 -13.56 11.74
N ARG A 64 8.66 -13.54 12.62
CA ARG A 64 8.51 -13.28 14.05
C ARG A 64 8.67 -11.77 14.27
N ILE A 65 7.58 -11.10 14.65
CA ILE A 65 7.53 -9.63 14.77
C ILE A 65 8.18 -9.14 16.08
N THR A 66 7.98 -9.87 17.17
CA THR A 66 8.50 -9.54 18.50
C THR A 66 9.31 -10.70 19.08
N SER A 67 10.21 -10.38 20.01
CA SER A 67 10.95 -11.32 20.84
C SER A 67 10.25 -11.62 22.15
N ALA A 68 10.68 -12.69 22.81
CA ALA A 68 10.20 -13.08 24.13
C ALA A 68 10.66 -12.11 25.25
N ALA A 69 11.43 -11.07 24.93
CA ALA A 69 11.83 -10.06 25.89
C ALA A 69 10.64 -9.21 26.37
N ASN A 70 10.71 -8.72 27.61
CA ASN A 70 9.64 -7.93 28.24
C ASN A 70 9.31 -6.62 27.51
N SER A 71 10.26 -6.09 26.74
CA SER A 71 10.08 -4.90 25.89
C SER A 71 10.56 -5.25 24.49
N SER A 72 9.62 -5.58 23.60
CA SER A 72 9.96 -5.92 22.23
C SER A 72 9.02 -5.25 21.23
N SER A 73 9.60 -4.76 20.14
CA SER A 73 8.88 -4.11 19.05
C SER A 73 9.58 -4.39 17.72
N GLY A 74 8.82 -4.83 16.74
CA GLY A 74 9.33 -5.05 15.39
C GLY A 74 8.25 -4.84 14.34
N ARG A 75 8.68 -4.80 13.08
CA ARG A 75 7.80 -4.59 11.92
C ARG A 75 8.30 -5.40 10.72
N VAL A 76 7.34 -5.85 9.92
CA VAL A 76 7.56 -6.58 8.67
C VAL A 76 6.94 -5.74 7.55
N VAL A 77 7.72 -5.39 6.54
CA VAL A 77 7.33 -4.39 5.52
C VAL A 77 7.58 -4.95 4.15
N TYR A 78 6.60 -4.81 3.25
CA TYR A 78 6.82 -5.07 1.83
C TYR A 78 7.65 -3.92 1.22
N GLU A 79 8.85 -4.22 0.71
CA GLU A 79 9.80 -3.20 0.25
C GLU A 79 9.40 -2.52 -1.06
N LYS A 80 8.63 -3.21 -1.91
CA LYS A 80 8.23 -2.61 -3.19
C LYS A 80 7.06 -1.65 -2.95
N PRO A 81 7.20 -0.36 -3.33
CA PRO A 81 6.12 0.60 -3.17
C PRO A 81 4.85 0.13 -3.88
N VAL A 82 3.72 0.30 -3.19
CA VAL A 82 2.39 0.08 -3.73
C VAL A 82 1.83 1.42 -4.18
N THR A 83 1.46 1.52 -5.46
CA THR A 83 0.84 2.73 -6.01
C THR A 83 -0.68 2.57 -5.97
N PHE A 84 -1.36 3.49 -5.28
CA PHE A 84 -2.81 3.62 -5.33
C PHE A 84 -3.19 4.65 -6.38
N VAL A 85 -4.08 4.26 -7.28
CA VAL A 85 -4.31 4.90 -8.57
C VAL A 85 -5.80 5.01 -8.86
N GLY A 86 -6.19 6.04 -9.62
CA GLY A 86 -7.59 6.41 -9.81
C GLY A 86 -8.19 7.20 -8.63
N GLY A 87 -9.48 7.55 -8.74
CA GLY A 87 -10.16 8.41 -7.77
C GLY A 87 -10.63 7.71 -6.49
N SER A 88 -10.74 6.38 -6.50
CA SER A 88 -11.15 5.57 -5.34
C SER A 88 -10.48 4.20 -5.41
N PRO A 89 -9.18 4.12 -5.04
CA PRO A 89 -8.45 2.86 -5.07
C PRO A 89 -8.92 1.93 -3.94
N GLY A 90 -9.12 0.66 -4.27
CA GLY A 90 -9.45 -0.40 -3.30
C GLY A 90 -8.30 -1.40 -3.15
N PHE A 91 -8.19 -2.01 -1.97
CA PHE A 91 -7.28 -3.14 -1.75
C PHE A 91 -7.91 -4.16 -0.81
N SER A 92 -7.37 -5.38 -0.84
CA SER A 92 -7.68 -6.42 0.12
C SER A 92 -6.39 -7.08 0.58
N THR A 93 -6.39 -7.61 1.80
CA THR A 93 -5.26 -8.34 2.37
C THR A 93 -5.79 -9.45 3.26
N TYR A 94 -5.02 -10.54 3.33
CA TYR A 94 -5.27 -11.67 4.20
C TYR A 94 -3.94 -12.11 4.79
N PHE A 95 -3.92 -12.33 6.10
CA PHE A 95 -2.75 -12.87 6.78
C PHE A 95 -3.16 -13.77 7.93
N VAL A 96 -2.27 -14.71 8.25
CA VAL A 96 -2.41 -15.65 9.36
C VAL A 96 -1.34 -15.32 10.37
N PHE A 97 -1.70 -15.27 11.65
CA PHE A 97 -0.77 -15.00 12.74
C PHE A 97 -1.05 -15.91 13.93
N SER A 98 -0.07 -16.02 14.81
CA SER A 98 -0.19 -16.65 16.11
C SER A 98 0.41 -15.73 17.16
N ALA A 99 -0.26 -15.62 18.31
CA ALA A 99 0.16 -14.78 19.43
C ALA A 99 0.01 -15.56 20.74
N SER A 100 0.96 -15.40 21.66
CA SER A 100 0.84 -15.93 23.01
C SER A 100 0.07 -14.96 23.91
N SER A 101 -0.77 -15.49 24.80
CA SER A 101 -1.60 -14.68 25.71
C SER A 101 -0.85 -14.06 26.89
N SER A 102 0.46 -14.33 27.03
CA SER A 102 1.23 -14.03 28.23
C SER A 102 1.71 -12.58 28.33
N ASN A 103 1.85 -11.87 27.20
CA ASN A 103 2.41 -10.53 27.15
C ASN A 103 1.43 -9.58 26.44
N GLY A 104 1.01 -8.51 27.12
CA GLY A 104 -0.05 -7.58 26.71
C GLY A 104 0.32 -6.59 25.59
N GLY A 105 0.82 -7.09 24.46
CA GLY A 105 1.12 -6.30 23.25
C GLY A 105 -0.06 -6.18 22.28
N GLY A 106 0.21 -5.66 21.08
CA GLY A 106 -0.75 -5.55 19.99
C GLY A 106 -0.13 -5.79 18.61
N LEU A 107 -0.96 -6.20 17.65
CA LEU A 107 -0.60 -6.35 16.24
C LEU A 107 -1.40 -5.33 15.42
N ALA A 108 -0.77 -4.72 14.43
CA ALA A 108 -1.44 -3.78 13.54
C ALA A 108 -1.02 -3.98 12.10
N PHE A 109 -1.98 -3.81 11.19
CA PHE A 109 -1.70 -3.65 9.77
C PHE A 109 -1.61 -2.16 9.46
N PHE A 110 -0.61 -1.74 8.68
CA PHE A 110 -0.43 -0.33 8.36
C PHE A 110 -0.02 -0.09 6.91
N LEU A 111 -0.43 1.07 6.40
CA LEU A 111 0.06 1.66 5.16
C LEU A 111 0.82 2.94 5.48
N THR A 112 2.02 3.06 4.93
CA THR A 112 2.87 4.25 5.12
C THR A 112 3.30 4.81 3.76
N PRO A 113 3.44 6.13 3.60
CA PRO A 113 4.09 6.71 2.44
C PRO A 113 5.49 6.13 2.26
N SER A 114 5.90 5.86 1.02
CA SER A 114 7.24 5.34 0.71
C SER A 114 8.37 6.30 1.09
N SER A 115 8.06 7.59 1.25
CA SER A 115 8.98 8.63 1.70
C SER A 115 9.09 8.74 3.23
N ALA A 116 8.25 8.01 3.99
CA ALA A 116 8.29 8.06 5.45
C ALA A 116 9.55 7.38 5.98
N GLN A 117 10.28 8.08 6.85
CA GLN A 117 11.44 7.48 7.54
C GLN A 117 10.96 6.50 8.60
N MET A 118 11.40 5.25 8.47
CA MET A 118 11.04 4.19 9.41
C MET A 118 12.09 4.13 10.53
N GLY A 119 11.85 4.88 11.62
CA GLY A 119 12.76 4.91 12.79
C GLY A 119 12.87 3.54 13.48
N SER A 120 14.03 3.23 14.08
CA SER A 120 14.32 1.93 14.72
C SER A 120 13.46 1.59 15.93
N ASP A 121 12.89 2.61 16.58
CA ASP A 121 12.32 2.46 17.91
C ASP A 121 10.79 2.35 17.80
N GLY A 122 10.16 1.52 18.64
CA GLY A 122 8.71 1.27 18.68
C GLY A 122 7.81 2.49 18.96
N GLY A 123 8.36 3.71 18.87
CA GLY A 123 7.62 4.95 18.87
C GLY A 123 7.09 5.26 17.48
N LEU A 124 5.80 5.00 17.28
CA LEU A 124 5.06 5.60 16.18
C LEU A 124 5.08 7.14 16.39
N LEU A 125 5.31 7.90 15.31
CA LEU A 125 4.85 9.29 15.08
C LEU A 125 5.79 10.46 15.44
N ARG A 126 6.66 10.81 14.49
CA ARG A 126 6.96 12.23 14.21
C ARG A 126 6.83 12.46 12.69
N ASN A 127 5.75 13.13 12.29
CA ASN A 127 5.49 13.70 10.95
C ASN A 127 4.93 12.77 9.85
N GLY A 128 3.69 12.30 10.03
CA GLY A 128 2.89 11.66 8.98
C GLY A 128 2.38 10.31 9.44
N LEU A 129 1.20 10.30 10.07
CA LEU A 129 0.60 9.08 10.61
C LEU A 129 0.45 8.05 9.49
N PRO A 130 1.07 6.86 9.56
CA PRO A 130 0.65 5.75 8.72
C PRO A 130 -0.82 5.46 9.02
N LEU A 131 -1.61 5.08 8.02
CA LEU A 131 -2.95 4.56 8.28
C LEU A 131 -2.75 3.23 9.00
N VAL A 132 -3.02 3.22 10.31
CA VAL A 132 -2.94 2.04 11.15
C VAL A 132 -4.35 1.48 11.32
N LEU A 133 -4.56 0.27 10.85
CA LEU A 133 -5.72 -0.54 11.21
C LEU A 133 -5.29 -1.43 12.38
N LEU A 134 -5.80 -1.10 13.57
CA LEU A 134 -5.72 -1.98 14.72
C LEU A 134 -6.70 -3.13 14.50
N LEU A 135 -6.24 -4.36 14.70
CA LEU A 135 -7.04 -5.58 14.63
C LEU A 135 -7.26 -6.14 16.04
#